data_AF-A0A4Y9QUM0-F1
#
_entry.id   AF-A0A4Y9QUM0-F1
#
_cell.length_a   1.000
_cell.length_b   1.000
_cell.length_c   1.000
_cell.angle_alpha   90.00
_cell.angle_beta   90.00
_cell.angle_gamma   90.00
#
_symmetry.space_group_name_H-M   'P 1'
#
loop_
_entity.id
_entity.type
_entity.pdbx_description
1 polymer ?
#
loop_
_entity_poly.entity_id
_entity_poly.type
_entity_poly.pdbx_seq_one_letter_code
_entity_poly.pdbx_strand_id
1 'polypeptide(L)'
;MLEGAPMPGEPGTVMGPEIWPRTSEPPTFDIFANDHPFWMIEVSTDLDLLDSANQDQRSSQNYFFGGQTEGSFAATASWTMPQEVWDRLGQAERIYYRLYTSEDDADFVDWTVSVQDASSAETPFVLLGSGEAGASPLSEPSVDADVDALCRYLRISAEDFAVEMDRYFNRLGELLSFHQITRSADELNAASFRGAVSEFQKAVGLQVDGVPGEDTLWALNQDWAASRQLALERVAMDAWVPPGAQQHIPDEHGYESVRVRSDVVGAVEGLRADLNAVEVLMTSAGASRALDAAIRTGRSGTSIHYSGAAIDLATTSGMVSDQSANANNQLYVITDESGRWRVWARSEFGQDSTLDAVEWAEGRTSTRTVEGRFIDVTAAAERRGLQGIGPRSTFPGDYLSAEWWHLQSADALVPWASQFGSEVLSLATNSLSGFQAATGLWSARKRIFHRGKDGWW
;
A
#
# COMPACT_ATOMS: atom_id res chain seq x y z
N MET A 1 37.35 8.49 14.00
CA MET A 1 36.92 8.83 12.63
C MET A 1 36.44 7.56 11.99
N LEU A 2 35.21 7.53 11.49
CA LEU A 2 34.71 6.46 10.65
C LEU A 2 35.43 6.57 9.30
N GLU A 3 36.31 5.63 8.96
CA GLU A 3 36.97 5.61 7.66
C GLU A 3 36.06 4.91 6.64
N GLY A 4 35.41 5.68 5.76
CA GLY A 4 34.55 5.17 4.70
C GLY A 4 33.30 6.01 4.47
N ALA A 5 32.77 6.02 3.25
CA ALA A 5 31.46 6.60 2.97
C ALA A 5 30.36 5.58 3.31
N PRO A 6 29.20 6.01 3.83
CA PRO A 6 28.07 5.10 4.06
C PRO A 6 27.65 4.40 2.76
N MET A 7 27.30 3.12 2.84
CA MET A 7 26.93 2.31 1.68
C MET A 7 25.51 2.64 1.19
N PRO A 8 25.18 2.39 -0.10
CA PRO A 8 23.82 2.50 -0.60
C PRO A 8 22.96 1.32 -0.12
N GLY A 9 22.44 1.41 1.11
CA GLY A 9 21.37 0.58 1.68
C GLY A 9 20.20 1.46 2.16
N GLU A 10 19.05 0.88 2.52
CA GLU A 10 17.94 1.66 3.11
C GLU A 10 18.37 2.12 4.52
N PRO A 11 18.61 3.43 4.72
CA PRO A 11 19.16 3.90 5.98
C PRO A 11 18.16 3.68 7.11
N GLY A 12 18.66 3.27 8.28
CA GLY A 12 17.83 3.22 9.49
C GLY A 12 17.22 4.59 9.81
N THR A 13 16.14 4.60 10.58
CA THR A 13 15.48 5.84 11.03
C THR A 13 15.36 5.89 12.54
N VAL A 14 15.40 7.10 13.09
CA VAL A 14 15.21 7.37 14.53
C VAL A 14 14.17 8.45 14.70
N MET A 15 13.26 8.27 15.65
CA MET A 15 12.20 9.21 15.95
C MET A 15 12.22 9.57 17.44
N GLY A 16 12.37 10.86 17.74
CA GLY A 16 12.30 11.41 19.08
C GLY A 16 11.08 12.32 19.24
N PRO A 17 10.79 12.76 20.46
CA PRO A 17 9.73 13.74 20.71
C PRO A 17 10.07 15.09 20.05
N GLU A 18 9.05 15.86 19.64
CA GLU A 18 9.29 17.20 19.07
C GLU A 18 9.65 18.24 20.15
N ILE A 19 9.07 18.11 21.35
CA ILE A 19 9.29 19.00 22.49
C ILE A 19 9.49 18.16 23.74
N TRP A 20 10.49 18.50 24.56
CA TRP A 20 10.75 17.81 25.82
C TRP A 20 11.06 18.78 26.97
N PRO A 21 10.40 18.67 28.14
CA PRO A 21 10.68 19.56 29.26
C PRO A 21 12.07 19.32 29.85
N ARG A 22 12.81 20.41 30.12
CA ARG A 22 14.16 20.32 30.71
C ARG A 22 14.18 19.71 32.12
N THR A 23 13.04 19.73 32.80
CA THR A 23 12.87 19.22 34.16
C THR A 23 12.34 17.79 34.20
N SER A 24 12.08 17.18 33.05
CA SER A 24 11.59 15.80 32.96
C SER A 24 12.72 14.77 33.05
N GLU A 25 12.32 13.51 33.26
CA GLU A 25 13.17 12.35 33.00
C GLU A 25 13.66 12.33 31.53
N PRO A 26 14.73 11.60 31.21
CA PRO A 26 15.31 11.59 29.87
C PRO A 26 14.31 11.16 28.77
N PRO A 27 14.38 11.75 27.56
CA PRO A 27 13.52 11.37 26.45
C PRO A 27 13.83 9.96 25.93
N THR A 28 12.78 9.30 25.43
CA THR A 28 12.87 8.03 24.71
C THR A 28 12.69 8.26 23.21
N PHE A 29 13.47 7.53 22.42
CA PHE A 29 13.50 7.56 20.97
C PHE A 29 13.16 6.17 20.43
N ASP A 30 12.36 6.12 19.36
CA ASP A 30 12.09 4.91 18.61
C ASP A 30 13.16 4.70 17.54
N ILE A 31 13.59 3.45 17.37
CA ILE A 31 14.73 3.06 16.52
C ILE A 31 14.26 2.02 15.50
N PHE A 32 14.44 2.34 14.22
CA PHE A 32 14.18 1.45 13.09
C PHE A 32 15.51 1.18 12.39
N ALA A 33 16.15 0.07 12.74
CA ALA A 33 17.50 -0.25 12.24
C ALA A 33 17.51 -0.83 10.80
N ASN A 34 16.33 -1.16 10.26
CA ASN A 34 16.12 -1.77 8.95
C ASN A 34 17.00 -3.03 8.76
N ASP A 35 17.76 -3.09 7.66
CA ASP A 35 18.55 -4.27 7.29
C ASP A 35 19.79 -4.48 8.19
N HIS A 36 20.17 -3.48 8.98
CA HIS A 36 21.38 -3.48 9.81
C HIS A 36 21.00 -3.46 11.30
N PRO A 37 21.02 -4.60 12.01
CA PRO A 37 20.35 -4.75 13.31
C PRO A 37 21.03 -4.00 14.46
N PHE A 38 22.30 -3.61 14.29
CA PHE A 38 23.06 -2.91 15.31
C PHE A 38 23.12 -1.42 15.01
N TRP A 39 23.02 -0.60 16.04
CA TRP A 39 22.96 0.85 15.86
C TRP A 39 23.64 1.64 16.98
N MET A 40 24.00 2.88 16.63
CA MET A 40 24.42 3.93 17.54
C MET A 40 23.66 5.21 17.21
N ILE A 41 23.17 5.92 18.23
CA ILE A 41 22.56 7.23 18.06
C ILE A 41 23.63 8.31 18.26
N GLU A 42 23.66 9.28 17.35
CA GLU A 42 24.44 10.52 17.50
C GLU A 42 23.50 11.62 17.96
N VAL A 43 23.85 12.30 19.04
CA VAL A 43 23.07 13.40 19.62
C VAL A 43 23.97 14.59 19.86
N SER A 44 23.54 15.79 19.46
CA SER A 44 24.29 17.03 19.72
C SER A 44 23.39 18.22 20.04
N THR A 45 23.90 19.18 20.81
CA THR A 45 23.19 20.43 21.13
C THR A 45 23.30 21.48 20.03
N ASP A 46 24.17 21.27 19.04
CA ASP A 46 24.40 22.16 17.91
C ASP A 46 24.44 21.34 16.62
N LEU A 47 23.79 21.81 15.58
CA LEU A 47 23.70 21.11 14.31
C LEU A 47 25.07 20.99 13.63
N ASP A 48 25.91 22.02 13.77
CA ASP A 48 27.24 22.08 13.16
C ASP A 48 28.17 21.00 13.72
N LEU A 49 27.91 20.51 14.94
CA LEU A 49 28.72 19.48 15.58
C LEU A 49 28.50 18.08 14.99
N LEU A 50 27.43 17.85 14.22
CA LEU A 50 27.23 16.60 13.49
C LEU A 50 28.16 16.49 12.27
N ASP A 51 28.60 17.62 11.71
CA ASP A 51 29.63 17.62 10.67
C ASP A 51 30.96 17.10 11.23
N SER A 52 31.51 16.08 10.58
CA SER A 52 32.81 15.50 10.93
C SER A 52 33.96 16.53 10.87
N ALA A 53 33.83 17.61 10.07
CA ALA A 53 34.78 18.72 10.04
C ALA A 53 34.88 19.49 11.38
N ASN A 54 33.84 19.42 12.21
CA ASN A 54 33.78 20.10 13.51
C ASN A 54 34.04 19.15 14.70
N GLN A 55 34.58 17.95 14.46
CA GLN A 55 34.78 16.94 15.51
C GLN A 55 35.66 17.42 16.68
N ASP A 56 36.62 18.32 16.43
CA ASP A 56 37.51 18.88 17.46
C ASP A 56 36.77 19.79 18.47
N GLN A 57 35.53 20.18 18.16
CA GLN A 57 34.67 21.00 19.01
C GLN A 57 33.68 20.16 19.84
N ARG A 58 33.63 18.85 19.60
CA ARG A 58 32.79 17.90 20.35
C ARG A 58 33.36 17.68 21.74
N SER A 59 32.47 17.61 22.72
CA SER A 59 32.77 17.33 24.12
C SER A 59 31.60 16.59 24.76
N SER A 60 31.82 15.97 25.92
CA SER A 60 30.72 15.31 26.64
C SER A 60 29.59 16.26 27.07
N GLN A 61 29.79 17.58 27.01
CA GLN A 61 28.78 18.59 27.34
C GLN A 61 27.85 18.96 26.19
N ASN A 62 28.23 18.69 24.94
CA ASN A 62 27.49 19.11 23.75
C ASN A 62 27.27 17.99 22.73
N TYR A 63 27.75 16.77 23.02
CA TYR A 63 27.76 15.67 22.07
C TYR A 63 27.70 14.30 22.79
N PHE A 64 27.00 13.35 22.17
CA PHE A 64 26.97 11.94 22.55
C PHE A 64 26.92 11.05 21.31
N PHE A 65 27.64 9.92 21.34
CA PHE A 65 27.55 8.89 20.31
C PHE A 65 27.63 7.49 20.91
N GLY A 66 26.56 6.72 20.79
CA GLY A 66 26.47 5.41 21.44
C GLY A 66 25.09 4.77 21.32
N GLY A 67 25.00 3.52 21.75
CA GLY A 67 23.76 2.82 22.05
C GLY A 67 23.39 3.10 23.50
N GLN A 68 23.47 2.08 24.37
CA GLN A 68 23.18 2.25 25.80
C GLN A 68 24.31 2.97 26.56
N THR A 69 25.54 2.85 26.07
CA THR A 69 26.70 3.56 26.60
C THR A 69 27.45 4.24 25.46
N GLU A 70 28.24 5.27 25.79
CA GLU A 70 29.07 5.94 24.79
C GLU A 70 30.04 4.92 24.15
N GLY A 71 30.12 4.95 22.81
CA GLY A 71 30.99 4.05 22.04
C GLY A 71 30.55 2.59 21.94
N SER A 72 29.34 2.20 22.36
CA SER A 72 28.81 0.84 22.18
C SER A 72 27.65 0.80 21.19
N PHE A 73 27.47 -0.33 20.50
CA PHE A 73 26.26 -0.59 19.71
C PHE A 73 25.11 -1.09 20.60
N ALA A 74 23.89 -0.89 20.12
CA ALA A 74 22.67 -1.49 20.65
C ALA A 74 21.87 -2.17 19.54
N ALA A 75 20.91 -3.02 19.91
CA ALA A 75 20.04 -3.74 18.98
C ALA A 75 18.56 -3.69 19.41
N THR A 76 18.19 -2.71 20.24
CA THR A 76 16.82 -2.54 20.73
C THR A 76 16.02 -1.63 19.80
N ALA A 77 14.70 -1.82 19.75
CA ALA A 77 13.80 -0.99 18.94
C ALA A 77 13.52 0.40 19.54
N SER A 78 14.05 0.67 20.73
CA SER A 78 13.95 1.96 21.40
C SER A 78 15.20 2.26 22.22
N TRP A 79 15.41 3.55 22.47
CA TRP A 79 16.51 4.07 23.26
C TRP A 79 16.00 5.16 24.20
N THR A 80 16.13 4.95 25.50
CA THR A 80 15.95 6.05 26.46
C THR A 80 17.31 6.68 26.70
N MET A 81 17.42 8.00 26.51
CA MET A 81 18.66 8.71 26.72
C MET A 81 19.17 8.43 28.15
N PRO A 82 20.43 8.00 28.34
CA PRO A 82 20.95 7.76 29.68
C PRO A 82 20.87 9.03 30.52
N GLN A 83 20.49 8.89 31.79
CA GLN A 83 20.33 10.03 32.72
C GLN A 83 21.55 10.96 32.71
N GLU A 84 22.76 10.38 32.73
CA GLU A 84 24.00 11.17 32.73
C GLU A 84 24.20 12.00 31.46
N VAL A 85 23.71 11.50 30.31
CA VAL A 85 23.74 12.22 29.04
C VAL A 85 22.70 13.34 29.05
N TRP A 86 21.49 13.05 29.56
CA TRP A 86 20.42 14.01 29.71
C TRP A 86 20.77 15.17 30.65
N ASP A 87 21.42 14.89 31.78
CA ASP A 87 21.86 15.91 32.73
C ASP A 87 22.79 16.96 32.08
N ARG A 88 23.52 16.56 31.01
CA ARG A 88 24.43 17.42 30.26
C ARG A 88 23.74 18.09 29.07
N LEU A 89 23.13 17.30 28.18
CA LEU A 89 22.58 17.80 26.91
C LEU A 89 21.19 18.43 27.08
N GLY A 90 20.42 18.02 28.09
CA GLY A 90 19.07 18.49 28.37
C GLY A 90 18.97 19.96 28.81
N GLN A 91 20.12 20.62 29.02
CA GLN A 91 20.20 22.05 29.34
C GLN A 91 20.17 22.95 28.10
N ALA A 92 20.40 22.39 26.92
CA ALA A 92 20.38 23.14 25.67
C ALA A 92 18.96 23.62 25.30
N GLU A 93 18.86 24.46 24.27
CA GLU A 93 17.56 24.81 23.68
C GLU A 93 17.05 23.70 22.75
N ARG A 94 17.96 22.96 22.11
CA ARG A 94 17.64 21.87 21.20
C ARG A 94 18.65 20.76 21.34
N ILE A 95 18.22 19.54 21.02
CA ILE A 95 19.12 18.41 20.74
C ILE A 95 18.79 17.85 19.37
N TYR A 96 19.78 17.84 18.48
CA TYR A 96 19.73 17.22 17.17
C TYR A 96 20.13 15.77 17.30
N TYR A 97 19.54 14.89 16.51
CA TYR A 97 19.84 13.47 16.58
C TYR A 97 19.78 12.78 15.21
N ARG A 98 20.60 11.76 15.03
CA ARG A 98 20.55 10.86 13.87
C ARG A 98 21.04 9.46 14.23
N LEU A 99 20.67 8.48 13.41
CA LEU A 99 20.98 7.07 13.64
C LEU A 99 22.08 6.60 12.71
N TYR A 100 23.03 5.86 13.25
CA TYR A 100 23.95 5.04 12.48
C TYR A 100 23.58 3.57 12.69
N THR A 101 23.55 2.78 11.62
CA THR A 101 23.27 1.34 11.67
C THR A 101 24.42 0.55 11.05
N SER A 102 24.70 -0.65 11.57
CA SER A 102 25.79 -1.54 11.18
C SER A 102 25.32 -3.00 11.13
N GLU A 103 25.94 -3.80 10.27
CA GLU A 103 25.76 -5.25 10.27
C GLU A 103 26.44 -5.94 11.47
N ASP A 104 27.40 -5.27 12.12
CA ASP A 104 28.20 -5.81 13.24
C ASP A 104 28.03 -4.98 14.52
N ASP A 105 28.16 -5.63 15.68
CA ASP A 105 27.93 -5.04 17.02
C ASP A 105 29.21 -4.53 17.71
N ALA A 106 30.37 -4.69 17.07
CA ALA A 106 31.66 -4.25 17.55
C ALA A 106 32.31 -3.20 16.64
N ASP A 107 31.95 -3.15 15.36
CA ASP A 107 32.48 -2.20 14.38
C ASP A 107 31.42 -1.73 13.36
N PHE A 108 31.73 -0.68 12.62
CA PHE A 108 30.89 -0.16 11.53
C PHE A 108 31.13 -0.95 10.23
N VAL A 109 30.45 -2.09 10.10
CA VAL A 109 30.48 -2.96 8.92
C VAL A 109 29.24 -2.71 8.07
N ASP A 110 29.44 -2.45 6.79
CA ASP A 110 28.39 -2.15 5.80
C ASP A 110 27.36 -1.12 6.29
N TRP A 111 27.83 -0.10 7.00
CA TRP A 111 26.98 0.78 7.78
C TRP A 111 26.24 1.85 6.95
N THR A 112 25.15 2.37 7.52
CA THR A 112 24.37 3.51 6.99
C THR A 112 24.12 4.58 8.06
N VAL A 113 23.71 5.78 7.64
CA VAL A 113 23.30 6.87 8.52
C VAL A 113 21.98 7.48 8.05
N SER A 114 21.09 7.81 8.99
CA SER A 114 19.75 8.34 8.69
C SER A 114 19.76 9.70 8.02
N VAL A 115 20.74 10.56 8.35
CA VAL A 115 20.96 11.87 7.74
C VAL A 115 22.46 12.09 7.53
N GLN A 116 22.89 12.25 6.29
CA GLN A 116 24.32 12.49 5.96
C GLN A 116 24.75 13.91 6.32
N ASP A 117 26.05 14.11 6.56
CA ASP A 117 26.65 15.44 6.85
C ASP A 117 26.26 16.50 5.80
N ALA A 118 26.24 16.13 4.53
CA ALA A 118 25.87 17.02 3.41
C ALA A 118 24.40 17.45 3.42
N SER A 119 23.54 16.75 4.17
CA SER A 119 22.11 17.03 4.33
C SER A 119 21.74 17.42 5.76
N SER A 120 22.70 17.95 6.54
CA SER A 120 22.50 18.26 7.96
C SER A 120 21.29 19.14 8.25
N ALA A 121 20.86 20.01 7.32
CA ALA A 121 19.65 20.82 7.44
C ALA A 121 18.35 20.00 7.60
N GLU A 122 18.35 18.71 7.22
CA GLU A 122 17.23 17.79 7.36
C GLU A 122 17.28 17.00 8.69
N THR A 123 18.27 17.26 9.55
CA THR A 123 18.43 16.54 10.81
C THR A 123 17.29 16.84 11.78
N PRO A 124 16.61 15.81 12.29
CA PRO A 124 15.55 16.01 13.27
C PRO A 124 16.12 16.50 14.61
N PHE A 125 15.28 17.20 15.38
CA PHE A 125 15.67 17.73 16.69
C PHE A 125 14.50 17.73 17.68
N VAL A 126 14.83 17.71 18.97
CA VAL A 126 13.90 17.94 20.09
C VAL A 126 14.09 19.37 20.57
N LEU A 127 13.00 20.13 20.73
CA LEU A 127 13.01 21.45 21.37
C LEU A 127 12.90 21.32 22.90
N LEU A 128 13.81 21.95 23.63
CA LEU A 128 13.95 21.85 25.08
C LEU A 128 13.57 23.14 25.80
N GLY A 129 12.48 23.12 26.58
CA GLY A 129 11.95 24.34 27.20
C GLY A 129 10.99 24.10 28.36
N SER A 130 10.41 25.20 28.87
CA SER A 130 9.45 25.21 29.97
C SER A 130 8.03 24.84 29.50
N GLY A 131 7.88 23.63 28.97
CA GLY A 131 6.61 22.92 29.10
C GLY A 131 6.48 22.49 30.56
N GLU A 132 5.32 22.67 31.19
CA GLU A 132 5.08 22.18 32.55
C GLU A 132 5.50 20.71 32.65
N ALA A 133 6.19 20.37 33.75
CA ALA A 133 6.52 19.00 34.08
C ALA A 133 5.22 18.19 34.14
N GLY A 134 4.98 17.41 33.08
CA GLY A 134 3.89 16.44 33.02
C GLY A 134 4.17 15.30 33.99
N ALA A 135 3.99 15.55 35.29
CA ALA A 135 3.52 14.50 36.17
C ALA A 135 2.20 14.01 35.57
N SER A 136 2.23 12.84 34.94
CA SER A 136 1.07 12.18 34.33
C SER A 136 -0.17 12.34 35.22
N PRO A 137 -1.29 12.73 34.62
CA PRO A 137 -2.21 11.75 34.10
C PRO A 137 -1.82 11.48 32.66
N LEU A 138 -1.93 10.22 32.27
CA LEU A 138 -2.16 9.80 30.90
C LEU A 138 -3.06 10.85 30.22
N SER A 139 -2.45 11.79 29.50
CA SER A 139 -3.19 12.66 28.61
C SER A 139 -3.30 11.82 27.36
N GLU A 140 -4.50 11.32 27.11
CA GLU A 140 -4.79 10.57 25.90
C GLU A 140 -4.16 11.31 24.71
N PRO A 141 -3.47 10.59 23.80
CA PRO A 141 -3.04 11.22 22.57
C PRO A 141 -4.20 12.01 21.98
N SER A 142 -3.95 13.24 21.52
CA SER A 142 -5.00 13.94 20.80
C SER A 142 -5.39 13.06 19.61
N VAL A 143 -6.69 12.98 19.35
CA VAL A 143 -7.26 12.25 18.21
C VAL A 143 -6.46 12.52 16.92
N ASP A 144 -6.03 13.77 16.74
CA ASP A 144 -5.21 14.21 15.62
C ASP A 144 -3.81 13.58 15.59
N ALA A 145 -3.13 13.46 16.74
CA ALA A 145 -1.78 12.89 16.82
C ALA A 145 -1.75 11.39 16.50
N ASP A 146 -2.80 10.65 16.88
CA ASP A 146 -2.91 9.22 16.59
C ASP A 146 -3.19 8.98 15.10
N VAL A 147 -4.10 9.75 14.51
CA VAL A 147 -4.36 9.71 13.07
C VAL A 147 -3.12 10.13 12.28
N ASP A 148 -2.38 11.14 12.74
CA ASP A 148 -1.14 11.59 12.11
C ASP A 148 -0.05 10.50 12.16
N ALA A 149 0.07 9.77 13.28
CA ALA A 149 0.99 8.64 13.40
C ALA A 149 0.63 7.52 12.42
N LEU A 150 -0.66 7.19 12.29
CA LEU A 150 -1.15 6.22 11.31
C LEU A 150 -0.88 6.69 9.86
N CYS A 151 -1.20 7.94 9.53
CA CYS A 151 -0.98 8.49 8.19
C CYS A 151 0.51 8.51 7.83
N ARG A 152 1.38 8.85 8.80
CA ARG A 152 2.84 8.82 8.63
C ARG A 152 3.34 7.41 8.35
N TYR A 153 2.86 6.41 9.08
CA TYR A 153 3.19 5.00 8.83
C TYR A 153 2.77 4.58 7.42
N LEU A 154 1.53 4.90 7.04
CA LEU A 154 0.96 4.55 5.73
C LEU A 154 1.51 5.39 4.57
N ARG A 155 2.29 6.45 4.86
CA ARG A 155 2.83 7.41 3.88
C ARG A 155 1.73 8.07 3.04
N ILE A 156 0.61 8.43 3.68
CA ILE A 156 -0.53 9.11 3.07
C ILE A 156 -0.80 10.45 3.74
N SER A 157 -1.49 11.35 3.05
CA SER A 157 -1.97 12.59 3.64
C SER A 157 -3.19 12.34 4.53
N ALA A 158 -3.40 13.17 5.54
CA ALA A 158 -4.61 13.14 6.35
C ALA A 158 -5.87 13.43 5.52
N GLU A 159 -5.75 14.22 4.44
CA GLU A 159 -6.84 14.50 3.50
C GLU A 159 -7.26 13.24 2.74
N ASP A 160 -6.31 12.47 2.22
CA ASP A 160 -6.59 11.19 1.55
C ASP A 160 -7.20 10.18 2.53
N PHE A 161 -6.68 10.13 3.76
CA PHE A 161 -7.19 9.24 4.80
C PHE A 161 -8.62 9.58 5.20
N ALA A 162 -8.94 10.87 5.34
CA ALA A 162 -10.26 11.34 5.77
C ALA A 162 -11.41 10.85 4.86
N VAL A 163 -11.15 10.63 3.57
CA VAL A 163 -12.15 10.12 2.60
C VAL A 163 -12.56 8.68 2.89
N GLU A 164 -11.65 7.85 3.42
CA GLU A 164 -11.85 6.42 3.65
C GLU A 164 -11.86 6.07 5.15
N MET A 165 -11.75 7.07 6.03
CA MET A 165 -11.58 6.92 7.48
C MET A 165 -12.67 6.06 8.12
N ASP A 166 -13.94 6.31 7.84
CA ASP A 166 -15.04 5.54 8.40
C ASP A 166 -14.97 4.08 7.94
N ARG A 167 -14.65 3.86 6.66
CA ARG A 167 -14.52 2.52 6.09
C ARG A 167 -13.34 1.77 6.72
N TYR A 168 -12.23 2.47 6.92
CA TYR A 168 -11.05 1.97 7.60
C TYR A 168 -11.35 1.54 9.05
N PHE A 169 -11.95 2.43 9.85
CA PHE A 169 -12.23 2.13 11.25
C PHE A 169 -13.34 1.09 11.44
N ASN A 170 -14.36 1.08 10.59
CA ASN A 170 -15.36 0.00 10.58
C ASN A 170 -14.68 -1.36 10.37
N ARG A 171 -13.79 -1.44 9.37
CA ARG A 171 -13.05 -2.66 9.07
C ARG A 171 -12.14 -3.09 10.22
N LEU A 172 -11.41 -2.15 10.80
CA LEU A 172 -10.53 -2.42 11.93
C LEU A 172 -11.35 -2.86 13.17
N GLY A 173 -12.53 -2.26 13.38
CA GLY A 173 -13.46 -2.64 14.44
C GLY A 173 -13.99 -4.06 14.30
N GLU A 174 -14.35 -4.49 13.08
CA GLU A 174 -14.73 -5.88 12.79
C GLU A 174 -13.61 -6.87 13.15
N LEU A 175 -12.37 -6.54 12.77
CA LEU A 175 -11.20 -7.37 13.06
C LEU A 175 -10.95 -7.46 14.57
N LEU A 176 -10.95 -6.34 15.27
CA LEU A 176 -10.75 -6.31 16.73
C LEU A 176 -11.89 -7.02 17.48
N SER A 177 -13.12 -6.90 16.99
CA SER A 177 -14.28 -7.64 17.54
C SER A 177 -14.14 -9.15 17.33
N PHE A 178 -13.64 -9.60 16.18
CA PHE A 178 -13.36 -11.02 15.93
C PHE A 178 -12.36 -11.58 16.94
N HIS A 179 -11.36 -10.78 17.33
CA HIS A 179 -10.37 -11.12 18.35
C HIS A 179 -10.83 -10.83 19.78
N GLN A 180 -12.10 -10.46 19.99
CA GLN A 180 -12.70 -10.17 21.30
C GLN A 180 -12.00 -9.05 22.08
N ILE A 181 -11.35 -8.13 21.37
CA ILE A 181 -10.73 -6.94 21.97
C ILE A 181 -11.80 -5.87 22.22
N THR A 182 -12.60 -5.59 21.20
CA THR A 182 -13.77 -4.71 21.31
C THR A 182 -15.06 -5.52 21.26
N ARG A 183 -16.17 -4.94 21.71
CA ARG A 183 -17.51 -5.49 21.47
C ARG A 183 -18.00 -4.98 20.12
N SER A 184 -18.85 -5.75 19.44
CA SER A 184 -19.44 -5.34 18.15
C SER A 184 -20.31 -4.08 18.21
N ALA A 185 -20.68 -3.62 19.41
CA ALA A 185 -21.42 -2.37 19.63
C ALA A 185 -20.49 -1.17 19.88
N ASP A 186 -19.19 -1.40 20.04
CA ASP A 186 -18.21 -0.34 20.27
C ASP A 186 -17.85 0.25 18.90
N GLU A 187 -18.14 1.53 18.70
CA GLU A 187 -17.75 2.25 17.50
C GLU A 187 -16.26 2.59 17.58
N LEU A 188 -15.45 1.91 16.76
CA LEU A 188 -14.06 2.25 16.61
C LEU A 188 -13.94 3.53 15.78
N ASN A 189 -13.15 4.49 16.25
CA ASN A 189 -12.94 5.76 15.56
C ASN A 189 -11.54 6.30 15.87
N ALA A 190 -11.24 7.49 15.33
CA ALA A 190 -9.95 8.16 15.50
C ALA A 190 -9.54 8.34 16.98
N ALA A 191 -10.48 8.44 17.92
CA ALA A 191 -10.17 8.61 19.35
C ALA A 191 -9.96 7.28 20.08
N SER A 192 -10.49 6.17 19.57
CA SER A 192 -10.50 4.88 20.28
C SER A 192 -9.61 3.80 19.65
N PHE A 193 -9.23 3.96 18.37
CA PHE A 193 -8.52 2.89 17.66
C PHE A 193 -7.17 2.54 18.28
N ARG A 194 -6.40 3.55 18.69
CA ARG A 194 -5.03 3.32 19.18
C ARG A 194 -5.02 2.45 20.42
N GLY A 195 -5.88 2.75 21.38
CA GLY A 195 -6.04 1.96 22.61
C GLY A 195 -6.40 0.50 22.30
N ALA A 196 -7.40 0.29 21.44
CA ALA A 196 -7.83 -1.05 21.06
C ALA A 196 -6.74 -1.83 20.29
N VAL A 197 -6.01 -1.16 19.39
CA VAL A 197 -4.88 -1.77 18.68
C VAL A 197 -3.75 -2.13 19.65
N SER A 198 -3.41 -1.26 20.60
CA SER A 198 -2.40 -1.55 21.62
C SER A 198 -2.79 -2.74 22.50
N GLU A 199 -4.07 -2.87 22.87
CA GLU A 199 -4.57 -4.04 23.61
C GLU A 199 -4.42 -5.32 22.81
N PHE A 200 -4.79 -5.29 21.52
CA PHE A 200 -4.58 -6.42 20.62
C PHE A 200 -3.11 -6.80 20.50
N GLN A 201 -2.24 -5.84 20.19
CA GLN A 201 -0.78 -6.07 20.06
C GLN A 201 -0.21 -6.74 21.30
N LYS A 202 -0.59 -6.24 22.48
CA LYS A 202 -0.20 -6.84 23.76
C LYS A 202 -0.70 -8.28 23.92
N ALA A 203 -1.94 -8.56 23.52
CA ALA A 203 -2.53 -9.89 23.63
C ALA A 203 -1.83 -10.92 22.73
N VAL A 204 -1.33 -10.51 21.56
CA VAL A 204 -0.64 -11.39 20.61
C VAL A 204 0.88 -11.31 20.66
N GLY A 205 1.45 -10.52 21.58
CA GLY A 205 2.90 -10.41 21.79
C GLY A 205 3.64 -9.63 20.70
N LEU A 206 2.98 -8.68 20.06
CA LEU A 206 3.59 -7.74 19.11
C LEU A 206 4.12 -6.49 19.83
N GLN A 207 4.89 -5.66 19.12
CA GLN A 207 5.24 -4.32 19.55
C GLN A 207 3.98 -3.51 19.83
N VAL A 208 3.91 -2.86 21.00
CA VAL A 208 2.75 -2.10 21.46
C VAL A 208 2.95 -0.62 21.16
N ASP A 209 2.75 -0.23 19.91
CA ASP A 209 2.81 1.16 19.44
C ASP A 209 1.41 1.76 19.19
N GLY A 210 0.38 0.91 19.15
CA GLY A 210 -0.99 1.27 18.82
C GLY A 210 -1.21 1.59 17.34
N VAL A 211 -0.20 1.34 16.49
CA VAL A 211 -0.28 1.53 15.05
C VAL A 211 -0.60 0.19 14.40
N PRO A 212 -1.72 0.08 13.65
CA PRO A 212 -2.06 -1.12 12.89
C PRO A 212 -1.17 -1.26 11.64
N GLY A 213 0.13 -1.48 11.84
CA GLY A 213 1.09 -1.75 10.78
C GLY A 213 0.96 -3.16 10.17
N GLU A 214 1.83 -3.49 9.21
CA GLU A 214 1.78 -4.74 8.44
C GLU A 214 1.67 -6.00 9.31
N ASP A 215 2.42 -6.07 10.39
CA ASP A 215 2.44 -7.22 11.30
C ASP A 215 1.16 -7.30 12.15
N THR A 216 0.72 -6.15 12.67
CA THR A 216 -0.52 -6.01 13.42
C THR A 216 -1.72 -6.39 12.55
N LEU A 217 -1.80 -5.85 11.33
CA LEU A 217 -2.86 -6.15 10.37
C LEU A 217 -2.83 -7.62 9.94
N TRP A 218 -1.65 -8.22 9.79
CA TRP A 218 -1.56 -9.64 9.45
C TRP A 218 -2.12 -10.51 10.58
N ALA A 219 -1.72 -10.24 11.81
CA ALA A 219 -2.23 -10.95 12.99
C ALA A 219 -3.76 -10.75 13.15
N LEU A 220 -4.27 -9.55 12.89
CA LEU A 220 -5.70 -9.26 12.90
C LEU A 220 -6.44 -10.04 11.78
N ASN A 221 -5.93 -10.00 10.56
CA ASN A 221 -6.64 -10.48 9.39
C ASN A 221 -6.54 -12.00 9.18
N GLN A 222 -5.44 -12.67 9.54
CA GLN A 222 -5.15 -14.04 9.08
C GLN A 222 -6.29 -15.03 9.38
N ASP A 223 -6.70 -15.12 10.64
CA ASP A 223 -7.73 -16.08 11.08
C ASP A 223 -9.13 -15.59 10.70
N TRP A 224 -9.37 -14.28 10.77
CA TRP A 224 -10.62 -13.66 10.31
C TRP A 224 -10.86 -13.96 8.83
N ALA A 225 -9.85 -13.78 7.98
CA ALA A 225 -9.91 -14.04 6.55
C ALA A 225 -10.22 -15.51 6.28
N ALA A 226 -9.47 -16.43 6.91
CA ALA A 226 -9.72 -17.86 6.78
C ALA A 226 -11.15 -18.25 7.18
N SER A 227 -11.78 -17.52 8.11
CA SER A 227 -13.15 -17.77 8.55
C SER A 227 -14.22 -17.34 7.53
N ARG A 228 -13.93 -16.40 6.62
CA ARG A 228 -14.93 -15.88 5.66
C ARG A 228 -15.41 -16.93 4.67
N GLN A 229 -14.52 -17.83 4.24
CA GLN A 229 -14.84 -18.91 3.29
C GLN A 229 -15.63 -18.43 2.06
N LEU A 230 -15.19 -17.33 1.42
CA LEU A 230 -15.83 -16.80 0.23
C LEU A 230 -15.74 -17.81 -0.92
N ALA A 231 -16.88 -18.09 -1.56
CA ALA A 231 -16.91 -19.00 -2.69
C ALA A 231 -16.38 -18.30 -3.96
N LEU A 232 -15.75 -19.08 -4.84
CA LEU A 232 -15.50 -18.67 -6.22
C LEU A 232 -16.69 -19.10 -7.09
N GLU A 233 -17.56 -18.14 -7.37
CA GLU A 233 -18.81 -18.35 -8.09
C GLU A 233 -18.65 -18.06 -9.57
N ARG A 234 -19.34 -18.86 -10.39
CA ARG A 234 -19.30 -18.73 -11.85
C ARG A 234 -20.26 -17.62 -12.28
N VAL A 235 -19.75 -16.62 -12.98
CA VAL A 235 -20.53 -15.56 -13.62
C VAL A 235 -20.48 -15.74 -15.14
N ALA A 236 -21.63 -15.68 -15.79
CA ALA A 236 -21.72 -15.74 -17.25
C ALA A 236 -21.13 -14.47 -17.89
N MET A 237 -20.47 -14.63 -19.04
CA MET A 237 -19.92 -13.55 -19.87
C MET A 237 -20.44 -13.67 -21.30
N ASP A 238 -20.34 -12.60 -22.06
CA ASP A 238 -20.87 -12.58 -23.42
C ASP A 238 -19.82 -13.08 -24.42
N ALA A 239 -20.25 -13.98 -25.30
CA ALA A 239 -19.41 -14.49 -26.37
C ALA A 239 -19.34 -13.46 -27.50
N TRP A 240 -18.13 -13.11 -27.92
CA TRP A 240 -17.88 -12.23 -29.05
C TRP A 240 -17.14 -12.97 -30.16
N VAL A 241 -17.62 -12.85 -31.38
CA VAL A 241 -16.93 -13.39 -32.56
C VAL A 241 -16.28 -12.21 -33.28
N PRO A 242 -14.94 -12.11 -33.29
CA PRO A 242 -14.25 -11.03 -33.98
C PRO A 242 -14.61 -11.00 -35.47
N PRO A 243 -14.63 -9.81 -36.09
CA PRO A 243 -14.80 -9.68 -37.54
C PRO A 243 -13.82 -10.58 -38.30
N GLY A 244 -14.33 -11.40 -39.23
CA GLY A 244 -13.53 -12.33 -40.02
C GLY A 244 -13.31 -13.70 -39.38
N ALA A 245 -13.66 -13.90 -38.11
CA ALA A 245 -13.69 -15.22 -37.49
C ALA A 245 -14.99 -15.96 -37.86
N GLN A 246 -14.91 -17.29 -38.05
CA GLN A 246 -16.07 -18.12 -38.37
C GLN A 246 -16.90 -18.50 -37.14
N GLN A 247 -16.25 -18.58 -35.97
CA GLN A 247 -16.88 -18.99 -34.72
C GLN A 247 -16.12 -18.41 -33.51
N HIS A 248 -16.78 -18.44 -32.36
CA HIS A 248 -16.16 -18.13 -31.08
C HIS A 248 -15.10 -19.20 -30.71
N ILE A 249 -13.94 -18.76 -30.23
CA ILE A 249 -12.86 -19.64 -29.73
C ILE A 249 -12.51 -19.13 -28.33
N PRO A 250 -12.89 -19.83 -27.24
CA PRO A 250 -12.82 -19.28 -25.89
C PRO A 250 -11.43 -18.78 -25.44
N ASP A 251 -10.36 -19.49 -25.79
CA ASP A 251 -9.00 -19.10 -25.40
C ASP A 251 -8.38 -18.00 -26.30
N GLU A 252 -9.08 -17.58 -27.35
CA GLU A 252 -8.61 -16.54 -28.30
C GLU A 252 -9.52 -15.30 -28.29
N HIS A 253 -10.83 -15.50 -28.13
CA HIS A 253 -11.86 -14.46 -28.24
C HIS A 253 -12.50 -14.09 -26.90
N GLY A 254 -12.19 -14.86 -25.84
CA GLY A 254 -12.62 -14.61 -24.47
C GLY A 254 -13.46 -15.75 -23.88
N TYR A 255 -13.51 -15.80 -22.56
CA TYR A 255 -14.26 -16.82 -21.83
C TYR A 255 -15.75 -16.48 -21.78
N GLU A 256 -16.61 -17.49 -21.97
CA GLU A 256 -18.08 -17.38 -21.81
C GLU A 256 -18.52 -17.33 -20.35
N SER A 257 -17.58 -17.49 -19.42
CA SER A 257 -17.80 -17.28 -17.99
C SER A 257 -16.49 -17.13 -17.25
N VAL A 258 -16.56 -16.49 -16.10
CA VAL A 258 -15.44 -16.33 -15.19
C VAL A 258 -15.79 -16.84 -13.81
N ARG A 259 -14.80 -16.93 -12.92
CA ARG A 259 -15.02 -17.12 -11.50
C ARG A 259 -14.53 -15.91 -10.71
N VAL A 260 -15.40 -15.36 -9.87
CA VAL A 260 -15.11 -14.24 -8.97
C VAL A 260 -15.53 -14.61 -7.55
N ARG A 261 -15.00 -13.90 -6.56
CA ARG A 261 -15.43 -14.09 -5.16
C ARG A 261 -16.92 -13.76 -5.00
N SER A 262 -17.60 -14.46 -4.09
CA SER A 262 -19.06 -14.41 -3.93
C SER A 262 -19.61 -13.01 -3.64
N ASP A 263 -18.88 -12.18 -2.90
CA ASP A 263 -19.21 -10.78 -2.61
C ASP A 263 -18.94 -9.81 -3.78
N VAL A 264 -18.35 -10.28 -4.89
CA VAL A 264 -18.13 -9.50 -6.13
C VAL A 264 -19.10 -9.90 -7.24
N VAL A 265 -19.81 -11.02 -7.11
CA VAL A 265 -20.75 -11.55 -8.13
C VAL A 265 -21.77 -10.49 -8.55
N GLY A 266 -22.43 -9.84 -7.59
CA GLY A 266 -23.47 -8.86 -7.88
C GLY A 266 -22.99 -7.64 -8.67
N ALA A 267 -21.74 -7.21 -8.45
CA ALA A 267 -21.13 -6.13 -9.21
C ALA A 267 -20.90 -6.51 -10.68
N VAL A 268 -20.36 -7.71 -10.91
CA VAL A 268 -20.04 -8.22 -12.25
C VAL A 268 -21.31 -8.55 -13.03
N GLU A 269 -22.27 -9.25 -12.41
CA GLU A 269 -23.57 -9.54 -13.03
C GLU A 269 -24.36 -8.26 -13.31
N GLY A 270 -24.31 -7.30 -12.38
CA GLY A 270 -24.94 -5.99 -12.55
C GLY A 270 -24.36 -5.20 -13.70
N LEU A 271 -23.03 -5.15 -13.84
CA LEU A 271 -22.36 -4.50 -14.97
C LEU A 271 -22.75 -5.17 -16.28
N ARG A 272 -22.68 -6.51 -16.34
CA ARG A 272 -23.09 -7.25 -17.53
C ARG A 272 -24.54 -7.00 -17.91
N ALA A 273 -25.44 -6.94 -16.93
CA ALA A 273 -26.85 -6.65 -17.18
C ALA A 273 -27.06 -5.22 -17.72
N ASP A 274 -26.36 -4.22 -17.14
CA ASP A 274 -26.44 -2.83 -17.59
C ASP A 274 -25.95 -2.66 -19.03
N LEU A 275 -24.83 -3.32 -19.38
CA LEU A 275 -24.28 -3.28 -20.73
C LEU A 275 -25.20 -3.98 -21.73
N ASN A 276 -25.70 -5.18 -21.40
CA ASN A 276 -26.60 -5.92 -22.29
C ASN A 276 -27.94 -5.19 -22.50
N ALA A 277 -28.44 -4.44 -21.52
CA ALA A 277 -29.65 -3.64 -21.65
C ALA A 277 -29.54 -2.53 -22.71
N VAL A 278 -28.31 -2.14 -23.07
CA VAL A 278 -28.00 -1.18 -24.13
C VAL A 278 -27.24 -1.83 -25.29
N GLU A 279 -27.43 -3.14 -25.47
CA GLU A 279 -26.85 -3.94 -26.56
C GLU A 279 -25.31 -3.90 -26.65
N VAL A 280 -24.64 -3.70 -25.50
CA VAL A 280 -23.19 -3.81 -25.38
C VAL A 280 -22.83 -5.16 -24.77
N LEU A 281 -21.92 -5.88 -25.43
CA LEU A 281 -21.39 -7.14 -24.90
C LEU A 281 -20.35 -6.88 -23.81
N MET A 282 -20.33 -7.75 -22.79
CA MET A 282 -19.26 -7.82 -21.79
C MET A 282 -18.42 -9.08 -22.01
N THR A 283 -17.31 -8.92 -22.71
CA THR A 283 -16.35 -10.02 -22.99
C THR A 283 -15.39 -10.21 -21.81
N SER A 284 -14.63 -11.32 -21.81
CA SER A 284 -13.68 -11.57 -20.73
C SER A 284 -12.41 -12.31 -21.18
N ALA A 285 -11.24 -11.90 -20.70
CA ALA A 285 -9.98 -12.64 -20.77
C ALA A 285 -9.66 -13.42 -19.47
N GLY A 286 -10.49 -13.33 -18.43
CA GLY A 286 -10.32 -14.10 -17.20
C GLY A 286 -10.73 -13.33 -15.94
N ALA A 287 -10.56 -13.99 -14.78
CA ALA A 287 -10.82 -13.41 -13.47
C ALA A 287 -9.93 -14.10 -12.41
N SER A 288 -10.48 -14.91 -11.50
CA SER A 288 -9.70 -15.56 -10.43
C SER A 288 -8.48 -16.35 -10.94
N ARG A 289 -7.38 -16.27 -10.20
CA ARG A 289 -6.13 -17.01 -10.47
C ARG A 289 -5.81 -17.99 -9.35
N ALA A 290 -5.49 -19.23 -9.72
CA ALA A 290 -5.03 -20.25 -8.77
C ALA A 290 -3.62 -19.95 -8.24
N LEU A 291 -3.31 -20.40 -7.01
CA LEU A 291 -2.02 -20.16 -6.34
C LEU A 291 -0.81 -20.75 -7.08
N ASP A 292 -1.02 -21.84 -7.81
CA ASP A 292 -0.01 -22.56 -8.60
C ASP A 292 0.14 -22.03 -10.04
N ALA A 293 -0.60 -20.98 -10.41
CA ALA A 293 -0.53 -20.41 -11.74
C ALA A 293 0.87 -19.86 -12.04
N ALA A 294 1.46 -20.28 -13.15
CA ALA A 294 2.80 -19.88 -13.56
C ALA A 294 2.95 -18.35 -13.65
N ILE A 295 3.92 -17.80 -12.91
CA ILE A 295 4.38 -16.40 -12.99
C ILE A 295 5.22 -16.26 -14.27
N ARG A 296 4.90 -15.28 -15.11
CA ARG A 296 5.61 -14.96 -16.37
C ARG A 296 5.80 -13.46 -16.46
N THR A 297 6.72 -12.99 -17.32
CA THR A 297 6.88 -11.57 -17.69
C THR A 297 5.54 -11.06 -18.22
N GLY A 298 4.80 -10.29 -17.41
CA GLY A 298 3.41 -9.86 -17.67
C GLY A 298 2.39 -10.24 -16.59
N ARG A 299 2.71 -11.21 -15.70
CA ARG A 299 1.85 -11.63 -14.58
C ARG A 299 2.46 -11.23 -13.25
N SER A 300 1.87 -10.24 -12.57
CA SER A 300 2.31 -9.84 -11.23
C SER A 300 2.08 -10.95 -10.20
N GLY A 301 3.10 -11.23 -9.38
CA GLY A 301 3.01 -12.11 -8.21
C GLY A 301 2.16 -11.53 -7.07
N THR A 302 1.75 -10.27 -7.14
CA THR A 302 0.81 -9.62 -6.20
C THR A 302 -0.49 -9.21 -6.87
N SER A 303 -0.84 -9.87 -7.97
CA SER A 303 -2.04 -9.56 -8.75
C SER A 303 -3.32 -9.78 -7.93
N ILE A 304 -4.23 -8.82 -7.97
CA ILE A 304 -5.53 -8.91 -7.30
C ILE A 304 -6.38 -10.10 -7.77
N HIS A 305 -6.09 -10.68 -8.94
CA HIS A 305 -6.75 -11.90 -9.44
C HIS A 305 -6.62 -13.09 -8.49
N TYR A 306 -5.55 -13.17 -7.68
CA TYR A 306 -5.40 -14.22 -6.66
C TYR A 306 -6.48 -14.15 -5.56
N SER A 307 -7.08 -12.97 -5.38
CA SER A 307 -8.18 -12.75 -4.42
C SER A 307 -9.57 -12.91 -5.03
N GLY A 308 -9.68 -13.15 -6.34
CA GLY A 308 -10.96 -13.25 -7.04
C GLY A 308 -11.77 -11.94 -7.13
N ALA A 309 -11.17 -10.78 -6.83
CA ALA A 309 -11.82 -9.45 -6.91
C ALA A 309 -11.60 -8.70 -8.23
N ALA A 310 -11.07 -9.36 -9.26
CA ALA A 310 -10.82 -8.73 -10.54
C ALA A 310 -11.28 -9.59 -11.71
N ILE A 311 -11.59 -8.92 -12.80
CA ILE A 311 -11.95 -9.47 -14.10
C ILE A 311 -11.17 -8.71 -15.18
N ASP A 312 -10.83 -9.39 -16.25
CA ASP A 312 -10.27 -8.79 -17.45
C ASP A 312 -11.30 -8.87 -18.57
N LEU A 313 -11.58 -7.76 -19.25
CA LEU A 313 -12.25 -7.77 -20.55
C LEU A 313 -11.36 -8.47 -21.60
N ALA A 314 -11.94 -8.95 -22.72
CA ALA A 314 -11.12 -9.62 -23.73
C ALA A 314 -10.10 -8.65 -24.34
N THR A 315 -8.81 -8.96 -24.23
CA THR A 315 -7.72 -8.04 -24.64
C THR A 315 -7.69 -7.75 -26.14
N THR A 316 -8.34 -8.60 -26.96
CA THR A 316 -8.46 -8.44 -28.41
C THR A 316 -9.65 -7.58 -28.82
N SER A 317 -10.49 -7.14 -27.87
CA SER A 317 -11.75 -6.45 -28.16
C SER A 317 -11.66 -4.92 -28.25
N GLY A 318 -10.47 -4.35 -28.04
CA GLY A 318 -10.18 -2.91 -28.15
C GLY A 318 -8.67 -2.61 -28.24
N MET A 319 -8.32 -1.35 -28.52
CA MET A 319 -6.94 -0.80 -28.59
C MET A 319 -5.98 -1.43 -29.62
N VAL A 320 -6.27 -2.55 -30.28
CA VAL A 320 -5.34 -3.17 -31.26
C VAL A 320 -5.52 -2.58 -32.67
N SER A 321 -4.46 -2.34 -33.44
CA SER A 321 -4.57 -1.79 -34.80
C SER A 321 -4.29 -2.79 -35.94
N ASP A 322 -4.24 -4.10 -35.68
CA ASP A 322 -3.98 -5.08 -36.73
C ASP A 322 -5.11 -5.11 -37.78
N GLN A 323 -4.73 -5.39 -39.04
CA GLN A 323 -5.56 -5.14 -40.22
C GLN A 323 -6.84 -5.97 -40.33
N SER A 324 -7.10 -6.92 -39.42
CA SER A 324 -8.35 -7.70 -39.39
C SER A 324 -9.45 -7.04 -38.54
N ALA A 325 -9.06 -6.19 -37.59
CA ALA A 325 -9.95 -5.42 -36.72
C ALA A 325 -9.67 -3.92 -36.87
N ASN A 326 -10.19 -3.31 -37.93
CA ASN A 326 -10.28 -1.84 -38.01
C ASN A 326 -10.99 -1.32 -36.73
N ALA A 327 -10.53 -0.23 -36.12
CA ALA A 327 -11.16 0.43 -34.96
C ALA A 327 -12.65 0.79 -35.14
N ASN A 328 -13.17 0.72 -36.36
CA ASN A 328 -14.61 0.80 -36.65
C ASN A 328 -15.39 -0.47 -36.27
N ASN A 329 -14.72 -1.61 -36.10
CA ASN A 329 -15.30 -2.92 -35.84
C ASN A 329 -14.88 -3.51 -34.48
N GLN A 330 -14.13 -2.76 -33.67
CA GLN A 330 -13.83 -3.15 -32.30
C GLN A 330 -15.02 -2.91 -31.39
N LEU A 331 -15.20 -3.81 -30.42
CA LEU A 331 -16.27 -3.71 -29.44
C LEU A 331 -16.03 -2.50 -28.53
N TYR A 332 -14.78 -2.32 -28.09
CA TYR A 332 -14.37 -1.23 -27.23
C TYR A 332 -13.46 -0.23 -27.95
N VAL A 333 -13.68 1.04 -27.66
CA VAL A 333 -12.83 2.17 -28.03
C VAL A 333 -12.22 2.72 -26.74
N ILE A 334 -10.90 2.87 -26.71
CA ILE A 334 -10.18 3.29 -25.51
C ILE A 334 -9.66 4.71 -25.69
N THR A 335 -9.87 5.58 -24.72
CA THR A 335 -9.29 6.93 -24.69
C THR A 335 -8.38 7.09 -23.47
N ASP A 336 -7.38 7.95 -23.58
CA ASP A 336 -6.51 8.34 -22.47
C ASP A 336 -7.00 9.66 -21.85
N GLU A 337 -7.50 9.60 -20.63
CA GLU A 337 -7.92 10.75 -19.83
C GLU A 337 -6.89 11.02 -18.73
N SER A 338 -5.84 11.77 -19.07
CA SER A 338 -4.77 12.18 -18.13
C SER A 338 -4.01 11.02 -17.49
N GLY A 339 -3.66 10.00 -18.28
CA GLY A 339 -2.94 8.80 -17.84
C GLY A 339 -3.85 7.70 -17.30
N ARG A 340 -5.18 7.82 -17.48
CA ARG A 340 -6.16 6.80 -17.12
C ARG A 340 -6.95 6.37 -18.34
N TRP A 341 -7.23 5.07 -18.44
CA TRP A 341 -8.07 4.56 -19.50
C TRP A 341 -9.54 4.84 -19.24
N ARG A 342 -10.20 5.40 -20.26
CA ARG A 342 -11.65 5.36 -20.40
C ARG A 342 -12.01 4.32 -21.46
N VAL A 343 -12.90 3.39 -21.10
CA VAL A 343 -13.38 2.34 -21.99
C VAL A 343 -14.78 2.74 -22.47
N TRP A 344 -14.92 2.83 -23.78
CA TRP A 344 -16.19 3.13 -24.45
C TRP A 344 -16.63 1.92 -25.28
N ALA A 345 -17.93 1.69 -25.39
CA ALA A 345 -18.49 0.69 -26.30
C ALA A 345 -19.38 1.37 -27.34
N ARG A 346 -19.30 0.94 -28.59
CA ARG A 346 -20.23 1.40 -29.64
C ARG A 346 -21.62 0.81 -29.40
N SER A 347 -22.66 1.64 -29.44
CA SER A 347 -24.05 1.19 -29.32
C SER A 347 -25.01 2.22 -29.89
N GLU A 348 -26.09 1.76 -30.54
CA GLU A 348 -27.17 2.64 -31.03
C GLU A 348 -27.89 3.37 -29.89
N PHE A 349 -27.82 2.84 -28.66
CA PHE A 349 -28.33 3.47 -27.45
C PHE A 349 -27.35 4.46 -26.82
N GLY A 350 -26.13 4.55 -27.36
CA GLY A 350 -25.09 5.47 -26.89
C GLY A 350 -25.38 6.93 -27.21
N GLN A 351 -24.52 7.81 -26.69
CA GLN A 351 -24.52 9.24 -26.98
C GLN A 351 -23.62 9.54 -28.18
N ASP A 352 -24.04 10.47 -29.03
CA ASP A 352 -23.20 10.98 -30.12
C ASP A 352 -21.95 11.65 -29.52
N SER A 353 -20.79 11.09 -29.82
CA SER A 353 -19.50 11.60 -29.33
C SER A 353 -18.43 11.53 -30.42
N THR A 354 -17.45 12.42 -30.28
CA THR A 354 -16.19 12.38 -31.01
C THR A 354 -15.10 12.02 -30.01
N LEU A 355 -14.46 10.87 -30.19
CA LEU A 355 -13.47 10.32 -29.26
C LEU A 355 -12.09 10.25 -29.90
N ASP A 356 -11.06 10.57 -29.14
CA ASP A 356 -9.66 10.40 -29.54
C ASP A 356 -9.17 9.00 -29.13
N ALA A 357 -9.49 8.02 -29.98
CA ALA A 357 -9.22 6.61 -29.73
C ALA A 357 -7.72 6.31 -29.75
N VAL A 358 -7.23 5.65 -28.71
CA VAL A 358 -5.86 5.12 -28.64
C VAL A 358 -5.81 3.78 -29.36
N GLU A 359 -4.91 3.69 -30.33
CA GLU A 359 -4.57 2.49 -31.09
C GLU A 359 -3.14 2.06 -30.73
N TRP A 360 -2.91 0.77 -30.62
CA TRP A 360 -1.61 0.15 -30.36
C TRP A 360 -1.20 -0.74 -31.53
N ALA A 361 0.05 -0.54 -31.99
CA ALA A 361 0.68 -1.35 -33.02
C ALA A 361 2.19 -1.47 -32.75
N GLU A 362 2.72 -2.69 -32.78
CA GLU A 362 4.17 -2.94 -32.80
C GLU A 362 4.96 -2.18 -31.71
N GLY A 363 4.42 -2.14 -30.49
CA GLY A 363 5.07 -1.49 -29.35
C GLY A 363 4.92 0.03 -29.31
N ARG A 364 3.99 0.61 -30.06
CA ARG A 364 3.73 2.05 -30.13
C ARG A 364 2.24 2.35 -30.06
N THR A 365 1.91 3.54 -29.59
CA THR A 365 0.55 4.07 -29.64
C THR A 365 0.40 5.16 -30.69
N SER A 366 -0.78 5.24 -31.28
CA SER A 366 -1.26 6.38 -32.06
C SER A 366 -2.67 6.76 -31.61
N THR A 367 -3.11 7.96 -31.98
CA THR A 367 -4.47 8.42 -31.70
C THR A 367 -5.23 8.59 -33.01
N ARG A 368 -6.48 8.15 -33.03
CA ARG A 368 -7.41 8.33 -34.14
C ARG A 368 -8.72 8.90 -33.64
N THR A 369 -9.14 10.03 -34.21
CA THR A 369 -10.47 10.56 -33.96
C THR A 369 -11.53 9.64 -34.58
N VAL A 370 -12.47 9.18 -33.76
CA VAL A 370 -13.61 8.36 -34.17
C VAL A 370 -14.90 9.04 -33.76
N GLU A 371 -15.88 9.01 -34.65
CA GLU A 371 -17.22 9.50 -34.39
C GLU A 371 -18.19 8.32 -34.29
N GLY A 372 -19.26 8.51 -33.55
CA GLY A 372 -20.31 7.51 -33.39
C GLY A 372 -21.08 7.67 -32.10
N ARG A 373 -21.88 6.65 -31.80
CA ARG A 373 -22.66 6.58 -30.57
C ARG A 373 -22.00 5.64 -29.58
N PHE A 374 -21.70 6.17 -28.39
CA PHE A 374 -20.90 5.45 -27.41
C PHE A 374 -21.59 5.36 -26.04
N ILE A 375 -21.39 4.22 -25.39
CA ILE A 375 -21.68 3.98 -23.99
C ILE A 375 -20.36 4.02 -23.22
N ASP A 376 -20.35 4.73 -22.11
CA ASP A 376 -19.21 4.80 -21.20
C ASP A 376 -19.19 3.57 -20.29
N VAL A 377 -18.34 2.59 -20.64
CA VAL A 377 -18.21 1.33 -19.90
C VAL A 377 -17.50 1.58 -18.57
N THR A 378 -16.52 2.47 -18.53
CA THR A 378 -15.84 2.86 -17.29
C THR A 378 -16.86 3.42 -16.27
N ALA A 379 -17.69 4.37 -16.68
CA ALA A 379 -18.71 4.92 -15.78
C ALA A 379 -19.77 3.88 -15.39
N ALA A 380 -20.09 2.92 -16.27
CA ALA A 380 -20.98 1.81 -15.93
C ALA A 380 -20.37 0.88 -14.87
N ALA A 381 -19.08 0.55 -15.00
CA ALA A 381 -18.35 -0.24 -14.04
C ALA A 381 -18.27 0.46 -12.67
N GLU A 382 -17.99 1.76 -12.65
CA GLU A 382 -17.89 2.55 -11.42
C GLU A 382 -19.20 2.57 -10.62
N ARG A 383 -20.35 2.66 -11.30
CA ARG A 383 -21.68 2.55 -10.65
C ARG A 383 -21.92 1.20 -9.98
N ARG A 384 -21.15 0.18 -10.34
CA ARG A 384 -21.19 -1.17 -9.78
C ARG A 384 -20.02 -1.45 -8.82
N GLY A 385 -19.26 -0.43 -8.43
CA GLY A 385 -18.12 -0.59 -7.52
C GLY A 385 -16.90 -1.24 -8.19
N LEU A 386 -16.84 -1.29 -9.52
CA LEU A 386 -15.71 -1.78 -10.29
C LEU A 386 -14.90 -0.61 -10.85
N GLN A 387 -13.57 -0.69 -10.76
CA GLN A 387 -12.66 0.35 -11.23
C GLN A 387 -11.59 -0.22 -12.14
N GLY A 388 -11.23 0.54 -13.18
CA GLY A 388 -10.09 0.24 -14.02
C GLY A 388 -8.76 0.58 -13.36
N ILE A 389 -7.67 0.10 -13.95
CA ILE A 389 -6.30 0.49 -13.58
C ILE A 389 -5.61 1.22 -14.73
N GLY A 390 -4.53 1.94 -14.41
CA GLY A 390 -3.67 2.59 -15.39
C GLY A 390 -2.71 1.61 -16.07
N PRO A 391 -2.07 2.02 -17.18
CA PRO A 391 -1.04 1.22 -17.81
C PRO A 391 0.18 1.07 -16.90
N ARG A 392 0.87 -0.07 -17.00
CA ARG A 392 2.16 -0.28 -16.34
C ARG A 392 3.27 0.47 -17.08
N SER A 393 4.39 0.71 -16.38
CA SER A 393 5.54 1.46 -16.92
C SER A 393 6.18 0.86 -18.18
N THR A 394 5.92 -0.40 -18.49
CA THR A 394 6.39 -1.10 -19.69
C THR A 394 5.51 -0.88 -20.93
N PHE A 395 4.33 -0.28 -20.78
CA PHE A 395 3.52 0.21 -21.90
C PHE A 395 4.14 1.50 -22.47
N PRO A 396 4.19 1.69 -23.81
CA PRO A 396 3.58 0.88 -24.87
C PRO A 396 4.43 -0.28 -25.41
N GLY A 397 5.62 -0.53 -24.87
CA GLY A 397 6.53 -1.57 -25.37
C GLY A 397 5.97 -3.00 -25.26
N ASP A 398 5.13 -3.26 -24.26
CA ASP A 398 4.37 -4.50 -24.08
C ASP A 398 2.87 -4.20 -24.07
N TYR A 399 2.11 -4.78 -25.00
CA TYR A 399 0.66 -4.58 -25.07
C TYR A 399 -0.04 -5.03 -23.79
N LEU A 400 0.37 -6.15 -23.18
CA LEU A 400 -0.23 -6.67 -21.94
C LEU A 400 -0.03 -5.73 -20.74
N SER A 401 0.85 -4.75 -20.87
CA SER A 401 1.03 -3.70 -19.88
C SER A 401 0.03 -2.55 -20.01
N ALA A 402 -0.83 -2.55 -21.04
CA ALA A 402 -1.87 -1.54 -21.21
C ALA A 402 -2.92 -1.61 -20.11
N GLU A 403 -3.40 -2.81 -19.76
CA GLU A 403 -4.36 -3.04 -18.66
C GLU A 403 -5.69 -2.28 -18.75
N TRP A 404 -6.06 -1.75 -19.94
CA TRP A 404 -7.36 -1.08 -20.14
C TRP A 404 -8.56 -2.02 -19.90
N TRP A 405 -8.33 -3.33 -20.02
CA TRP A 405 -9.33 -4.37 -19.82
C TRP A 405 -9.54 -4.75 -18.35
N HIS A 406 -8.61 -4.40 -17.47
CA HIS A 406 -8.60 -4.88 -16.10
C HIS A 406 -9.57 -4.06 -15.26
N LEU A 407 -10.59 -4.72 -14.72
CA LEU A 407 -11.56 -4.15 -13.79
C LEU A 407 -11.46 -4.88 -12.45
N GLN A 408 -11.51 -4.14 -11.36
CA GLN A 408 -11.42 -4.69 -10.01
C GLN A 408 -12.41 -4.05 -9.05
N SER A 409 -12.90 -4.83 -8.10
CA SER A 409 -13.85 -4.37 -7.09
C SER A 409 -13.16 -3.42 -6.10
N ALA A 410 -13.58 -2.16 -6.11
CA ALA A 410 -13.22 -1.18 -5.09
C ALA A 410 -13.90 -1.49 -3.75
N ASP A 411 -15.08 -2.10 -3.80
CA ASP A 411 -15.89 -2.34 -2.60
C ASP A 411 -15.43 -3.57 -1.80
N ALA A 412 -14.79 -4.54 -2.46
CA ALA A 412 -14.32 -5.76 -1.83
C ALA A 412 -13.07 -5.58 -0.93
N LEU A 413 -12.36 -4.46 -1.05
CA LEU A 413 -11.12 -4.17 -0.34
C LEU A 413 -11.20 -2.86 0.44
N VAL A 414 -10.68 -2.81 1.65
CA VAL A 414 -10.64 -1.58 2.44
C VAL A 414 -9.23 -0.98 2.40
N PRO A 415 -9.05 0.29 1.97
CA PRO A 415 -7.73 0.90 1.89
C PRO A 415 -7.03 0.83 3.24
N TRP A 416 -5.75 0.48 3.22
CA TRP A 416 -4.86 0.43 4.38
C TRP A 416 -5.19 -0.62 5.45
N ALA A 417 -6.31 -1.34 5.33
CA ALA A 417 -6.71 -2.40 6.26
C ALA A 417 -6.69 -3.80 5.63
N SER A 418 -7.05 -3.90 4.33
CA SER A 418 -6.94 -5.15 3.57
C SER A 418 -5.48 -5.43 3.21
N GLN A 419 -5.04 -6.68 3.34
CA GLN A 419 -3.72 -7.14 2.90
C GLN A 419 -3.83 -8.21 1.82
N PHE A 420 -2.86 -8.25 0.90
CA PHE A 420 -2.83 -9.23 -0.19
C PHE A 420 -3.07 -10.66 0.30
N GLY A 421 -2.32 -11.12 1.30
CA GLY A 421 -2.46 -12.48 1.81
C GLY A 421 -3.79 -12.76 2.49
N SER A 422 -4.36 -11.77 3.19
CA SER A 422 -5.68 -11.91 3.83
C SER A 422 -6.80 -12.10 2.80
N GLU A 423 -6.75 -11.37 1.69
CA GLU A 423 -7.78 -11.46 0.65
C GLU A 423 -7.64 -12.76 -0.16
N VAL A 424 -6.42 -13.28 -0.29
CA VAL A 424 -6.18 -14.63 -0.83
C VAL A 424 -6.74 -15.70 0.12
N LEU A 425 -6.48 -15.60 1.42
CA LEU A 425 -6.97 -16.56 2.43
C LEU A 425 -8.50 -16.48 2.65
N SER A 426 -9.13 -15.39 2.22
CA SER A 426 -10.58 -15.22 2.30
C SER A 426 -11.35 -16.20 1.41
N LEU A 427 -10.71 -16.77 0.37
CA LEU A 427 -11.34 -17.72 -0.54
C LEU A 427 -11.41 -19.13 0.06
N ALA A 428 -12.58 -19.77 -0.01
CA ALA A 428 -12.82 -21.13 0.47
C ALA A 428 -11.95 -22.20 -0.20
N THR A 429 -11.41 -21.91 -1.39
CA THR A 429 -10.51 -22.81 -2.12
C THR A 429 -9.09 -22.79 -1.57
N ASN A 430 -8.74 -21.82 -0.73
CA ASN A 430 -7.40 -21.59 -0.24
C ASN A 430 -7.30 -22.02 1.23
N SER A 431 -6.13 -22.52 1.61
CA SER A 431 -5.77 -22.84 2.99
C SER A 431 -4.46 -22.16 3.34
N LEU A 432 -4.23 -21.93 4.64
CA LEU A 432 -2.97 -21.34 5.11
C LEU A 432 -1.75 -22.14 4.64
N SER A 433 -1.79 -23.47 4.77
CA SER A 433 -0.68 -24.33 4.34
C SER A 433 -0.47 -24.30 2.83
N GLY A 434 -1.55 -24.29 2.04
CA GLY A 434 -1.46 -24.13 0.58
C GLY A 434 -0.87 -22.78 0.17
N PHE A 435 -1.25 -21.71 0.86
CA PHE A 435 -0.71 -20.38 0.61
C PHE A 435 0.76 -20.24 1.03
N GLN A 436 1.16 -20.83 2.16
CA GLN A 436 2.56 -20.91 2.61
C GLN A 436 3.46 -21.66 1.61
N ALA A 437 2.93 -22.70 0.95
CA ALA A 437 3.66 -23.44 -0.07
C ALA A 437 3.92 -22.61 -1.34
N ALA A 438 3.08 -21.60 -1.62
CA ALA A 438 3.30 -20.64 -2.70
C ALA A 438 4.25 -19.52 -2.24
N THR A 439 5.53 -19.86 -2.03
CA THR A 439 6.54 -19.00 -1.38
C THR A 439 6.65 -17.59 -1.96
N GLY A 440 6.52 -17.43 -3.28
CA GLY A 440 6.54 -16.12 -3.94
C GLY A 440 5.31 -15.25 -3.66
N LEU A 441 4.15 -15.85 -3.38
CA LEU A 441 2.96 -15.11 -2.95
C LEU A 441 2.99 -14.87 -1.44
N TRP A 442 3.51 -15.84 -0.68
CA TRP A 442 3.64 -15.77 0.77
C TRP A 442 4.57 -14.64 1.23
N SER A 443 5.64 -14.34 0.48
CA SER A 443 6.52 -13.22 0.78
C SER A 443 5.77 -11.88 0.75
N ALA A 444 4.77 -11.73 -0.11
CA ALA A 444 3.97 -10.53 -0.24
C ALA A 444 2.71 -10.50 0.65
N ARG A 445 2.49 -11.51 1.51
CA ARG A 445 1.24 -11.67 2.27
C ARG A 445 0.82 -10.46 3.10
N LYS A 446 1.80 -9.73 3.64
CA LYS A 446 1.58 -8.59 4.55
C LYS A 446 1.42 -7.26 3.81
N ARG A 447 1.64 -7.24 2.49
CA ARG A 447 1.50 -6.04 1.68
C ARG A 447 0.08 -5.48 1.83
N ILE A 448 0.03 -4.27 2.34
CA ILE A 448 -1.21 -3.53 2.57
C ILE A 448 -1.71 -2.99 1.24
N PHE A 449 -2.99 -3.21 0.96
CA PHE A 449 -3.62 -2.59 -0.20
C PHE A 449 -3.80 -1.11 0.03
N HIS A 450 -3.40 -0.34 -0.97
CA HIS A 450 -3.63 1.09 -1.01
C HIS A 450 -4.36 1.45 -2.28
N ARG A 451 -5.19 2.47 -2.14
CA ARG A 451 -5.95 3.04 -3.23
C ARG A 451 -5.27 4.31 -3.68
N GLY A 452 -5.20 4.48 -4.99
CA GLY A 452 -4.98 5.79 -5.56
C GLY A 452 -5.06 5.73 -7.06
N LYS A 453 -4.23 6.50 -7.76
CA LYS A 453 -4.61 6.89 -9.12
C LYS A 453 -4.69 5.73 -10.12
N ASP A 454 -3.94 4.67 -9.90
CA ASP A 454 -3.86 3.50 -10.79
C ASP A 454 -4.64 2.29 -10.23
N GLY A 455 -5.55 2.53 -9.28
CA GLY A 455 -6.40 1.51 -8.66
C GLY A 455 -5.88 1.03 -7.30
N TRP A 456 -5.93 -0.28 -7.10
CA TRP A 456 -5.40 -1.02 -5.95
C TRP A 456 -4.01 -1.51 -6.26
N TRP A 457 -3.08 -1.37 -5.32
CA TRP A 457 -1.78 -2.02 -5.40
C TRP A 457 -1.24 -2.45 -4.05
#